data_AF-F0YQI3-F1
#
_entry.id   AF-F0YQI3-F1
#
_cell.length_a   1.000
_cell.length_b   1.000
_cell.length_c   1.000
_cell.angle_alpha   90.00
_cell.angle_beta   90.00
_cell.angle_gamma   90.00
#
_symmetry.space_group_name_H-M   'P 1'
#
loop_
_entity.id
_entity.type
_entity.pdbx_description
1 polymer ?
#
loop_
_entity_poly.entity_id
_entity_poly.type
_entity_poly.pdbx_seq_one_letter_code
_entity_poly.pdbx_strand_id
1 'polypeptide(L)'
;MLDVVVRDKCIKVSCGAATQRVKWLGHVGIARYDDKTYQGWKQLGVPTKITKADGVELDPGAVVREVLNDGDTVYVSHSLEPQDAERQD
;
A
#
# COMPACT_ATOMS: atom_id res chain seq x y z
N MET A 1 -6.57 8.97 9.85
CA MET A 1 -5.49 9.04 8.86
C MET A 1 -4.63 7.81 9.04
N LEU A 2 -4.26 7.12 7.96
CA LEU A 2 -3.32 6.00 7.99
C LEU A 2 -2.07 6.34 7.19
N ASP A 3 -0.96 5.73 7.58
CA ASP A 3 0.32 5.82 6.89
C ASP A 3 0.51 4.58 6.02
N VAL A 4 0.49 4.75 4.71
CA VAL A 4 0.64 3.66 3.75
C VAL A 4 2.01 3.77 3.11
N VAL A 5 2.93 2.90 3.55
CA VAL A 5 4.31 2.85 3.05
C VAL A 5 4.36 1.94 1.83
N VAL A 6 4.86 2.47 0.72
CA VAL A 6 5.04 1.77 -0.55
C VAL A 6 6.45 2.08 -1.05
N ARG A 7 7.31 1.05 -1.09
CA ARG A 7 8.76 1.21 -1.33
C ARG A 7 9.36 2.30 -0.42
N ASP A 8 9.87 3.37 -1.00
CA ASP A 8 10.54 4.51 -0.37
C ASP A 8 9.58 5.64 0.05
N LYS A 9 8.28 5.55 -0.26
CA LYS A 9 7.31 6.61 0.01
C LYS A 9 6.33 6.25 1.11
N CYS A 10 6.05 7.22 2.00
CA CYS A 10 4.95 7.16 2.95
C CYS A 10 3.80 8.06 2.49
N ILE A 11 2.62 7.46 2.27
CA ILE A 11 1.45 8.13 1.72
C ILE A 11 0.37 8.22 2.79
N LYS A 12 -0.07 9.44 3.12
CA LYS A 12 -1.19 9.67 4.04
C LYS A 12 -2.51 9.34 3.36
N VAL A 13 -3.30 8.44 3.95
CA VAL A 13 -4.61 8.05 3.44
C VAL A 13 -5.70 8.36 4.47
N SER A 14 -6.65 9.21 4.08
CA SER A 14 -7.89 9.40 4.83
C SER A 14 -8.90 8.33 4.42
N CYS A 15 -9.46 7.61 5.40
CA CYS A 15 -10.41 6.53 5.17
C CYS A 15 -11.87 6.93 5.45
N GLY A 16 -12.12 8.16 5.91
CA GLY A 16 -13.45 8.59 6.36
C GLY A 16 -13.99 7.66 7.44
N ALA A 17 -15.14 7.02 7.19
CA ALA A 17 -15.73 6.02 8.08
C ALA A 17 -14.98 4.68 8.14
N ALA A 18 -13.92 4.50 7.32
CA ALA A 18 -13.04 3.33 7.31
C ALA A 18 -13.77 1.99 7.11
N THR A 19 -14.83 1.99 6.29
CA THR A 19 -15.64 0.82 5.91
C THR A 19 -15.12 0.10 4.67
N GLN A 20 -14.05 0.62 4.04
CA GLN A 20 -13.41 -0.02 2.90
C GLN A 20 -12.65 -1.28 3.36
N ARG A 21 -12.35 -2.17 2.41
CA ARG A 21 -11.52 -3.35 2.68
C ARG A 21 -10.04 -3.01 2.70
N VAL A 22 -9.22 -3.77 3.42
CA VAL A 22 -7.76 -3.57 3.48
C VAL A 22 -7.13 -3.57 2.08
N LYS A 23 -7.58 -4.41 1.15
CA LYS A 23 -7.08 -4.39 -0.24
C LYS A 23 -7.19 -3.02 -0.92
N TRP A 24 -8.20 -2.22 -0.57
CA TRP A 24 -8.37 -0.88 -1.12
C TRP A 24 -7.24 0.05 -0.68
N LEU A 25 -6.75 -0.05 0.57
CA LEU A 25 -5.60 0.72 1.04
C LEU A 25 -4.35 0.44 0.20
N GLY A 26 -4.08 -0.84 -0.10
CA GLY A 26 -2.96 -1.22 -0.95
C GLY A 26 -3.04 -0.59 -2.35
N HIS A 27 -4.22 -0.62 -2.97
CA HIS A 27 -4.42 0.00 -4.29
C HIS A 27 -4.31 1.52 -4.24
N VAL A 28 -4.81 2.18 -3.19
CA VAL A 28 -4.67 3.62 -3.01
C VAL A 28 -3.21 4.01 -2.82
N GLY A 29 -2.47 3.28 -1.99
CA GLY A 29 -1.03 3.47 -1.82
C GLY A 29 -0.29 3.35 -3.15
N ILE A 30 -0.54 2.29 -3.92
CA ILE A 30 0.09 2.10 -5.23
C ILE A 30 -0.30 3.19 -6.22
N ALA A 31 -1.57 3.56 -6.33
CA ALA A 31 -1.99 4.62 -7.26
C ALA A 31 -1.28 5.94 -6.92
N ARG A 32 -1.27 6.32 -5.65
CA ARG A 32 -0.69 7.57 -5.14
C ARG A 32 0.84 7.57 -5.00
N TYR A 33 1.49 6.45 -5.24
CA TYR A 33 2.95 6.40 -5.33
C TYR A 33 3.46 7.34 -6.45
N ASP A 34 2.73 7.41 -7.56
CA ASP A 34 2.85 8.50 -8.52
C ASP A 34 1.89 9.63 -8.12
N ASP A 35 2.39 10.63 -7.40
CA ASP A 35 1.62 11.77 -6.92
C ASP A 35 1.29 12.80 -8.01
N LYS A 36 1.88 12.68 -9.20
CA LYS A 36 1.64 13.58 -10.33
C LYS A 36 0.46 13.12 -11.17
N THR A 37 0.39 11.83 -11.49
CA THR A 37 -0.65 11.29 -12.38
C THR A 37 -1.56 10.26 -11.73
N TYR A 38 -1.24 9.83 -10.51
CA TYR A 38 -1.93 8.77 -9.79
C TYR A 38 -1.92 7.41 -10.50
N GLN A 39 -0.96 7.18 -11.40
CA GLN A 39 -0.82 5.94 -12.18
C GLN A 39 0.31 5.03 -11.66
N GLY A 40 0.58 5.02 -10.35
CA GLY A 40 1.70 4.25 -9.80
C GLY A 40 1.62 2.74 -10.05
N TRP A 41 0.45 2.20 -10.40
CA TRP A 41 0.30 0.81 -10.87
C TRP A 41 1.13 0.51 -12.13
N LYS A 42 1.48 1.51 -12.95
CA LYS A 42 2.38 1.31 -14.10
C LYS A 42 3.80 0.96 -13.68
N GLN A 43 4.21 1.38 -12.47
CA GLN A 43 5.55 1.14 -11.92
C GLN A 43 5.58 -0.03 -10.94
N LEU A 44 4.47 -0.26 -10.23
CA LEU A 44 4.40 -1.19 -9.10
C LEU A 44 3.47 -2.38 -9.35
N GLY A 45 2.57 -2.29 -10.33
CA GLY A 45 1.55 -3.29 -10.58
C GLY A 45 0.42 -3.23 -9.56
N VAL A 46 0.10 -4.37 -8.94
CA VAL A 46 -1.01 -4.53 -7.98
C VAL A 46 -0.46 -4.88 -6.59
N PRO A 47 -1.19 -4.60 -5.49
CA PRO A 47 -0.73 -4.97 -4.16
C PRO A 47 -0.78 -6.49 -3.99
N THR A 48 0.29 -7.07 -3.45
CA THR A 48 0.42 -8.52 -3.23
C THR A 48 0.33 -8.88 -1.75
N LYS A 49 0.75 -7.97 -0.86
CA LYS A 49 0.74 -8.16 0.59
C LYS A 49 0.62 -6.83 1.30
N ILE A 50 -0.09 -6.81 2.43
CA ILE A 50 -0.23 -5.63 3.29
C ILE A 50 0.07 -6.06 4.72
N THR A 51 1.07 -5.45 5.35
CA THR A 51 1.49 -5.77 6.72
C THR A 51 1.41 -4.56 7.63
N LYS A 52 1.16 -4.81 8.92
CA LYS A 52 1.36 -3.82 9.99
C LYS A 52 2.86 -3.60 10.25
N ALA A 53 3.17 -2.61 11.08
CA ALA A 53 4.54 -2.30 11.50
C ALA A 53 5.22 -3.43 12.32
N ASP A 54 4.43 -4.28 12.98
CA ASP A 54 4.92 -5.47 13.69
C ASP A 54 5.16 -6.68 12.75
N GLY A 55 4.93 -6.52 11.45
CA GLY A 55 5.11 -7.56 10.43
C GLY A 55 3.89 -8.47 10.24
N VAL A 56 2.81 -8.30 11.01
CA VAL A 56 1.58 -9.10 10.85
C VAL A 56 0.91 -8.76 9.52
N GLU A 57 0.69 -9.78 8.70
CA GLU A 57 -0.05 -9.66 7.44
C GLU A 57 -1.55 -9.53 7.71
N LEU A 58 -2.17 -8.55 7.05
CA LEU A 58 -3.59 -8.30 7.14
C LEU A 58 -4.35 -9.08 6.07
N ASP A 59 -5.50 -9.65 6.43
CA ASP A 59 -6.44 -10.18 5.44
C ASP A 59 -6.90 -9.05 4.49
N PRO A 60 -6.65 -9.15 3.17
CA PRO A 60 -7.08 -8.15 2.20
C PRO A 60 -8.62 -7.98 2.16
N GLY A 61 -9.37 -8.97 2.64
CA GLY A 61 -10.83 -8.97 2.77
C GLY A 61 -11.36 -8.21 3.98
N ALA A 62 -10.56 -8.03 5.04
CA ALA A 62 -10.98 -7.40 6.28
C ALA A 62 -11.37 -5.93 6.10
N VAL A 63 -12.25 -5.41 6.94
CA VAL A 63 -12.65 -3.99 6.94
C VAL A 63 -11.61 -3.18 7.70
N VAL A 64 -11.18 -2.03 7.15
CA VAL A 64 -10.07 -1.23 7.69
C VAL A 64 -10.26 -0.91 9.18
N ARG A 65 -11.42 -0.38 9.60
CA ARG A 65 -11.66 -0.02 11.00
C ARG A 65 -11.70 -1.19 11.99
N GLU A 66 -11.83 -2.42 11.50
CA GLU A 66 -11.86 -3.62 12.35
C GLU A 66 -10.44 -4.11 12.68
N VAL A 67 -9.45 -3.69 11.90
CA VAL A 67 -8.07 -4.20 12.01
C VAL A 67 -7.00 -3.10 12.17
N LEU A 68 -7.34 -1.84 11.91
CA LEU A 68 -6.44 -0.69 11.98
C LEU A 68 -7.09 0.49 12.72
N ASN A 69 -6.26 1.23 13.44
CA ASN A 69 -6.61 2.45 14.14
C ASN A 69 -6.07 3.70 13.44
N ASP A 70 -6.61 4.86 13.80
CA ASP A 70 -6.07 6.14 13.34
C ASP A 70 -4.60 6.28 13.74
N GLY A 71 -3.75 6.70 12.80
CA GLY A 71 -2.31 6.82 12.98
C GLY A 71 -1.50 5.55 12.70
N ASP A 72 -2.15 4.40 12.49
CA ASP A 72 -1.44 3.16 12.18
C ASP A 72 -0.67 3.25 10.86
N THR A 73 0.47 2.55 10.81
CA THR A 73 1.29 2.37 9.61
C THR A 73 1.12 0.98 9.05
N VAL A 74 0.93 0.91 7.73
CA VAL A 74 0.94 -0.33 6.96
C VAL A 74 1.97 -0.27 5.83
N TYR A 75 2.51 -1.41 5.47
CA TYR A 75 3.49 -1.58 4.40
C TYR A 75 2.86 -2.41 3.29
N VAL A 76 3.03 -1.96 2.05
CA VAL A 76 2.43 -2.59 0.87
C VAL A 76 3.54 -3.18 -0.01
N SER A 77 3.51 -4.49 -0.18
CA SER A 77 4.26 -5.16 -1.25
C SER A 77 3.45 -5.16 -2.53
N HIS A 78 4.12 -5.19 -3.67
CA HIS A 78 3.50 -5.04 -4.98
C HIS A 78 4.05 -6.05 -6.00
N SER A 79 3.34 -6.25 -7.11
CA SER A 79 3.65 -7.34 -8.04
C SER A 79 4.83 -7.08 -9.00
N LEU A 80 5.21 -5.81 -9.22
CA LEU A 80 6.34 -5.47 -10.07
C LEU A 80 7.53 -5.06 -9.21
N GLU A 81 8.50 -5.95 -9.06
CA GLU A 81 9.81 -5.57 -8.54
C GLU A 81 10.48 -4.57 -9.50
N PRO A 82 11.38 -3.70 -9.01
CA PRO A 82 12.33 -3.04 -9.90
C PRO A 82 13.00 -4.14 -10.72
N GLN A 83 12.77 -4.16 -12.03
CA GLN A 83 13.43 -5.13 -12.91
C GLN A 83 14.94 -5.00 -12.69
N ASP A 84 15.60 -6.11 -12.36
CA ASP A 84 17.04 -6.34 -12.35
C ASP A 84 17.86 -5.20 -13.00
N ALA A 85 18.17 -4.15 -12.24
CA ALA A 85 18.95 -3.01 -12.74
C ALA A 85 20.44 -3.37 -12.96
N GLU A 86 20.84 -4.62 -12.73
CA GLU A 86 22.20 -5.14 -12.88
C GLU A 86 22.23 -6.49 -13.61
N ARG A 87 21.56 -6.58 -14.76
CA ARG A 87 22.01 -7.48 -15.83
C ARG A 87 22.39 -6.67 -17.05
N GLN A 88 23.43 -5.86 -16.89
CA GLN A 88 24.26 -5.38 -17.99
C GLN A 88 25.64 -6.02 -17.83
N ASP A 89 26.11 -6.53 -18.98
CA ASP A 89 27.37 -7.22 -19.31
C ASP A 89 27.49 -8.73 -18.98
#